data_AF-A0A9D1QNN8-F1
#
_entry.id   AF-A0A9D1QNN8-F1
#
_cell.length_a   1.000
_cell.length_b   1.000
_cell.length_c   1.000
_cell.angle_alpha   90.00
_cell.angle_beta   90.00
_cell.angle_gamma   90.00
#
_symmetry.space_group_name_H-M   'P 1'
#
loop_
_entity.id
_entity.type
_entity.pdbx_description
1 polymer ?
#
loop_
_entity_poly.entity_id
_entity_poly.type
_entity_poly.pdbx_seq_one_letter_code
_entity_poly.pdbx_strand_id
1 'polypeptide(L)'
;MVESVTVEQMVKNVRLRVLQGEQYLQRTIVTADISRPALEFAGYFTKYPAERIQLLGITETSFAKDLSPAHRKEYMTKMCTPRTPCFVISTDLPIPVELKKAAAEADIPILGTHQTSSRAISNMTNYLTRRLADRQSIHGELVDINGIGVLITGDSGVGKSETALELVRRGHRLVADDRVEVYALDEQTLVGQAPAILNHLMEIRGIGIIDVMTLYGTAAVMPSDSIDFIVHLETWTPDAQFDRLGDRGDHRDIQGVVVPQVSIPVKTGRNLAIIIESAAMNFRAETMGYDATETFDRNLNSLIKRNSERDTKKKHEQ
;
A
#
# COMPACT_ATOMS: atom_id res chain seq x y z
N MET A 1 13.78 -1.84 -10.01
CA MET A 1 12.74 -0.87 -9.62
C MET A 1 12.05 -0.39 -10.88
N VAL A 2 10.74 -0.18 -10.86
CA VAL A 2 10.03 0.34 -12.04
C VAL A 2 10.29 1.84 -12.10
N GLU A 3 11.21 2.26 -12.96
CA GLU A 3 11.61 3.68 -13.08
C GLU A 3 10.58 4.51 -13.85
N SER A 4 9.65 3.87 -14.57
CA SER A 4 8.61 4.56 -15.31
C SER A 4 7.40 3.68 -15.66
N VAL A 5 6.29 4.33 -15.97
CA VAL A 5 5.05 3.73 -16.49
C VAL A 5 4.79 4.29 -17.89
N THR A 6 4.41 3.45 -18.86
CA THR A 6 4.08 3.97 -20.20
C THR A 6 2.68 4.58 -20.25
N VAL A 7 2.45 5.52 -21.17
CA VAL A 7 1.10 6.07 -21.41
C VAL A 7 0.14 4.95 -21.84
N GLU A 8 0.60 3.93 -22.55
CA GLU A 8 -0.19 2.74 -22.88
C GLU A 8 -0.70 2.00 -21.63
N GLN A 9 0.18 1.77 -20.65
CA GLN A 9 -0.19 1.15 -19.37
C GLN A 9 -1.22 2.00 -18.63
N MET A 10 -1.04 3.33 -18.63
CA MET A 10 -2.01 4.26 -18.05
C MET A 10 -3.40 4.10 -18.69
N VAL A 11 -3.50 4.11 -20.02
CA VAL A 11 -4.77 3.97 -20.76
C VAL A 11 -5.47 2.64 -20.46
N LYS A 12 -4.71 1.54 -20.35
CA LYS A 12 -5.26 0.20 -20.06
C LYS A 12 -5.82 0.07 -18.64
N ASN A 13 -5.22 0.75 -17.67
CA ASN A 13 -5.53 0.56 -16.24
C ASN A 13 -6.38 1.68 -15.63
N VAL A 14 -6.37 2.86 -16.24
CA VAL A 14 -7.13 4.03 -15.80
C VAL A 14 -8.03 4.40 -16.97
N ARG A 15 -9.35 4.41 -16.75
CA ARG A 15 -10.44 4.56 -17.75
C ARG A 15 -10.33 5.83 -18.62
N LEU A 16 -9.32 5.87 -19.47
CA LEU A 16 -8.96 6.91 -20.41
C LEU A 16 -9.13 6.34 -21.81
N ARG A 17 -9.51 7.20 -22.76
CA ARG A 17 -9.54 6.87 -24.18
C ARG A 17 -8.50 7.68 -24.91
N VAL A 18 -7.89 7.11 -25.93
CA VAL A 18 -6.99 7.85 -26.81
C VAL A 18 -7.86 8.72 -27.72
N LEU A 19 -7.59 10.03 -27.74
CA LEU A 19 -8.23 10.96 -28.67
C LEU A 19 -7.33 11.28 -29.86
N GLN A 20 -6.01 11.24 -29.66
CA GLN A 20 -5.01 11.47 -30.69
C GLN A 20 -3.67 10.82 -30.30
N GLY A 21 -2.93 10.33 -31.30
CA GLY A 21 -1.52 9.94 -31.13
C GLY A 21 -1.31 8.53 -30.57
N GLU A 22 -2.07 7.54 -31.05
CA GLU A 22 -1.94 6.13 -30.63
C GLU A 22 -0.52 5.58 -30.81
N GLN A 23 0.21 6.04 -31.83
CA GLN A 23 1.59 5.66 -32.08
C GLN A 23 2.58 6.19 -31.03
N TYR A 24 2.19 7.14 -30.18
CA TYR A 24 3.05 7.79 -29.19
C TYR A 24 2.81 7.30 -27.75
N LEU A 25 2.05 6.22 -27.56
CA LEU A 25 1.71 5.71 -26.22
C LEU A 25 2.89 5.08 -25.47
N GLN A 26 4.04 4.86 -26.13
CA GLN A 26 5.27 4.36 -25.50
C GLN A 26 6.03 5.42 -24.70
N ARG A 27 5.58 6.69 -24.73
CA ARG A 27 6.13 7.72 -23.85
C ARG A 27 6.01 7.31 -22.39
N THR A 28 6.99 7.73 -21.59
CA THR A 28 7.13 7.34 -20.20
C THR A 28 6.62 8.41 -19.25
N ILE A 29 6.01 7.97 -18.14
CA ILE A 29 5.56 8.75 -17.00
C ILE A 29 6.44 8.34 -15.83
N VAL A 30 7.10 9.33 -15.22
CA VAL A 30 8.11 9.12 -14.17
C VAL A 30 7.68 9.65 -12.80
N THR A 31 6.52 10.28 -12.71
CA THR A 31 5.98 10.85 -11.47
C THR A 31 4.47 10.62 -11.38
N ALA A 32 3.97 10.44 -10.15
CA ALA A 32 2.54 10.32 -9.88
C ALA A 32 1.79 11.66 -9.85
N ASP A 33 2.53 12.77 -9.79
CA ASP A 33 1.97 14.10 -9.78
C ASP A 33 1.36 14.48 -11.13
N ILE A 34 0.13 15.00 -11.08
CA ILE A 34 -0.59 15.49 -12.25
C ILE A 34 -0.61 17.02 -12.23
N SER A 35 -0.32 17.64 -13.36
CA SER A 35 -0.34 19.09 -13.52
C SER A 35 -1.67 19.57 -14.10
N ARG A 36 -2.15 20.71 -13.58
CA ARG A 36 -3.26 21.48 -14.17
C ARG A 36 -2.69 22.84 -14.58
N PRO A 37 -2.45 23.09 -15.89
CA PRO A 37 -1.59 24.17 -16.34
C PRO A 37 -2.29 25.55 -16.38
N ALA A 38 -2.92 25.96 -15.28
CA ALA A 38 -3.67 27.23 -15.22
C ALA A 38 -2.74 28.45 -15.28
N LEU A 39 -1.56 28.39 -14.65
CA LEU A 39 -0.58 29.47 -14.67
C LEU A 39 0.10 29.62 -16.03
N GLU A 40 0.29 28.51 -16.74
CA GLU A 40 0.83 28.49 -18.09
C GLU A 40 -0.15 29.16 -19.07
N PHE A 41 -1.46 28.99 -18.87
CA PHE A 41 -2.46 29.75 -19.62
C PHE A 41 -2.44 31.26 -19.29
N ALA A 42 -1.93 31.65 -18.12
CA ALA A 42 -1.65 33.06 -17.78
C ALA A 42 -0.27 33.56 -18.26
N GLY A 43 0.51 32.70 -18.95
CA GLY A 43 1.82 33.05 -19.51
C GLY A 43 3.03 32.76 -18.62
N TYR A 44 2.83 32.16 -17.44
CA TYR A 44 3.92 31.83 -16.52
C TYR A 44 4.44 30.40 -16.77
N PHE A 45 5.64 30.27 -17.35
CA PHE A 45 6.26 28.99 -17.70
C PHE A 45 7.56 28.69 -16.93
N THR A 46 8.04 29.61 -16.09
CA THR A 46 9.35 29.52 -15.41
C THR A 46 9.51 28.25 -14.58
N LYS A 47 8.41 27.72 -14.03
CA LYS A 47 8.36 26.48 -13.24
C LYS A 47 7.42 25.43 -13.85
N TYR A 48 7.24 25.45 -15.17
CA TYR A 48 6.37 24.50 -15.86
C TYR A 48 6.79 23.04 -15.59
N PRO A 49 5.94 22.22 -14.96
CA PRO A 49 6.30 20.86 -14.58
C PRO A 49 6.13 19.90 -15.76
N ALA A 50 7.07 19.98 -16.70
CA ALA A 50 6.99 19.31 -17.99
C ALA A 50 6.94 17.77 -17.90
N GLU A 51 7.54 17.14 -16.88
CA GLU A 51 7.50 15.66 -16.74
C GLU A 51 6.14 15.11 -16.26
N ARG A 52 5.22 15.98 -15.85
CA ARG A 52 3.90 15.57 -15.34
C ARG A 52 2.91 15.39 -16.48
N ILE A 53 1.92 14.53 -16.27
CA ILE A 53 0.72 14.50 -17.12
C ILE A 53 0.01 15.84 -17.00
N GLN A 54 -0.40 16.42 -18.13
CA GLN A 54 -1.06 17.72 -18.17
C GLN A 54 -2.57 17.53 -18.35
N LEU A 55 -3.35 17.81 -17.31
CA LEU A 55 -4.81 17.67 -17.35
C LEU A 55 -5.47 19.02 -17.61
N LEU A 56 -6.31 19.06 -18.65
CA LEU A 56 -7.15 20.20 -19.00
C LEU A 56 -8.60 19.85 -18.70
N GLY A 57 -9.19 20.59 -17.76
CA GLY A 57 -10.61 20.53 -17.43
C GLY A 57 -11.37 21.76 -17.89
N ILE A 58 -12.52 21.99 -17.26
CA ILE A 58 -13.40 23.13 -17.57
C ILE A 58 -12.64 24.45 -17.37
N THR A 59 -11.91 24.59 -16.26
CA THR A 59 -11.17 25.83 -15.94
C THR A 59 -10.13 26.17 -17.01
N GLU A 60 -9.27 25.21 -17.34
CA GLU A 60 -8.18 25.40 -18.30
C GLU A 60 -8.72 25.66 -19.71
N THR A 61 -9.70 24.87 -20.15
CA THR A 61 -10.28 25.02 -21.48
C THR A 61 -11.13 26.28 -21.61
N SER A 62 -11.78 26.73 -20.54
CA SER A 62 -12.50 28.02 -20.51
C SER A 62 -11.52 29.18 -20.59
N PHE A 63 -10.48 29.19 -19.75
CA PHE A 63 -9.47 30.24 -19.76
C PHE A 63 -8.78 30.34 -21.13
N ALA A 64 -8.48 29.20 -21.76
CA ALA A 64 -7.89 29.18 -23.10
C ALA A 64 -8.78 29.86 -24.17
N LYS A 65 -10.11 29.87 -24.01
CA LYS A 65 -11.03 30.56 -24.93
C LYS A 65 -10.94 32.08 -24.80
N ASP A 66 -10.63 32.58 -23.61
CA ASP A 66 -10.49 34.01 -23.33
C ASP A 66 -9.15 34.58 -23.84
N LEU A 67 -8.18 33.71 -24.13
CA LEU A 67 -6.92 34.10 -24.74
C LEU A 67 -7.07 34.49 -26.21
N SER A 68 -6.22 35.43 -26.64
CA SER A 68 -6.04 35.72 -28.06
C SER A 68 -5.58 34.46 -28.81
N PRO A 69 -5.94 34.29 -30.09
CA PRO A 69 -5.48 33.13 -30.87
C PRO A 69 -3.95 32.99 -30.91
N ALA A 70 -3.22 34.12 -30.88
CA ALA A 70 -1.77 34.13 -30.84
C ALA A 70 -1.23 33.54 -29.52
N HIS A 71 -1.73 33.99 -28.37
CA HIS A 71 -1.33 33.46 -27.06
C HIS A 71 -1.77 32.01 -26.87
N ARG A 72 -2.99 31.65 -27.29
CA ARG A 72 -3.47 30.26 -27.21
C ARG A 72 -2.56 29.31 -27.98
N LYS A 73 -2.16 29.70 -29.20
CA LYS A 73 -1.18 28.94 -29.99
C LYS A 73 0.16 28.85 -29.29
N GLU A 74 0.72 30.00 -28.89
CA GLU A 74 2.02 30.07 -28.23
C GLU A 74 2.10 29.20 -26.97
N TYR A 75 1.12 29.32 -26.08
CA TYR A 75 1.13 28.63 -24.78
C TYR A 75 0.93 27.13 -24.95
N MET A 76 0.03 26.70 -25.85
CA MET A 76 -0.14 25.28 -26.15
C MET A 76 1.10 24.66 -26.78
N THR A 77 1.78 25.37 -27.68
CA THR A 77 3.08 24.94 -28.22
C THR A 77 4.16 24.86 -27.14
N LYS A 78 4.24 25.84 -26.23
CA LYS A 78 5.22 25.84 -25.12
C LYS A 78 5.03 24.66 -24.15
N MET A 79 3.80 24.19 -23.94
CA MET A 79 3.52 23.00 -23.12
C MET A 79 3.93 21.68 -23.80
N CYS A 80 4.04 21.66 -25.13
CA CYS A 80 4.40 20.48 -25.92
C CYS A 80 5.93 20.26 -25.93
N THR A 81 6.50 19.93 -24.77
CA THR A 81 7.94 19.68 -24.63
C THR A 81 8.27 18.21 -24.85
N PRO A 82 9.54 17.86 -25.18
CA PRO A 82 9.97 16.46 -25.26
C PRO A 82 9.77 15.66 -23.97
N ARG A 83 9.65 16.33 -22.80
CA ARG A 83 9.42 15.69 -21.49
C ARG A 83 7.95 15.49 -21.17
N THR A 84 7.04 16.16 -21.87
CA THR A 84 5.60 16.08 -21.62
C THR A 84 5.08 14.69 -22.00
N PRO A 85 4.62 13.86 -21.05
CA PRO A 85 4.24 12.48 -21.34
C PRO A 85 2.97 12.42 -22.19
N CYS A 86 1.91 13.10 -21.76
CA CYS A 86 0.64 13.19 -22.45
C CYS A 86 -0.21 14.36 -21.93
N PHE A 87 -1.25 14.71 -22.70
CA PHE A 87 -2.34 15.57 -22.24
C PHE A 87 -3.58 14.74 -21.95
N VAL A 88 -4.37 15.14 -20.95
CA VAL A 88 -5.65 14.51 -20.61
C VAL A 88 -6.75 15.57 -20.63
N ILE A 89 -7.79 15.35 -21.44
CA ILE A 89 -8.98 16.20 -21.46
C ILE A 89 -10.08 15.54 -20.64
N SER A 90 -10.51 16.18 -19.56
CA SER A 90 -11.59 15.67 -18.70
C SER A 90 -12.97 16.15 -19.15
N THR A 91 -14.03 15.49 -18.68
CA THR A 91 -15.45 15.88 -18.89
C THR A 91 -15.87 15.93 -20.36
N ASP A 92 -15.31 15.04 -21.19
CA ASP A 92 -15.62 14.93 -22.62
C ASP A 92 -15.52 16.24 -23.42
N LEU A 93 -14.72 17.18 -22.93
CA LEU A 93 -14.53 18.47 -23.60
C LEU A 93 -13.81 18.26 -24.95
N PRO A 94 -14.10 19.09 -25.96
CA PRO A 94 -13.38 19.05 -27.21
C PRO A 94 -11.91 19.47 -27.01
N ILE A 95 -11.01 18.84 -27.75
CA ILE A 95 -9.59 19.22 -27.76
C ILE A 95 -9.47 20.61 -28.38
N PRO A 96 -8.80 21.58 -27.73
CA PRO A 96 -8.47 22.85 -28.36
C PRO A 96 -7.66 22.64 -29.66
N VAL A 97 -8.02 23.35 -30.72
CA VAL A 97 -7.44 23.14 -32.06
C VAL A 97 -5.93 23.38 -32.06
N GLU A 98 -5.46 24.38 -31.33
CA GLU A 98 -4.06 24.72 -31.22
C GLU A 98 -3.27 23.64 -30.47
N LEU A 99 -3.83 23.06 -29.40
CA LEU A 99 -3.25 21.92 -28.69
C LEU A 99 -3.19 20.69 -29.59
N LYS A 100 -4.28 20.44 -30.34
CA LYS A 100 -4.35 19.32 -31.28
C LYS A 100 -3.19 19.36 -32.30
N LYS A 101 -2.90 20.55 -32.84
CA LYS A 101 -1.79 20.76 -33.78
C LYS A 101 -0.42 20.63 -33.09
N ALA A 102 -0.21 21.35 -32.01
CA ALA A 102 1.07 21.35 -31.29
C ALA A 102 1.45 19.96 -30.77
N ALA A 103 0.50 19.20 -30.24
CA ALA A 103 0.75 17.84 -29.76
C ALA A 103 1.05 16.86 -30.90
N ALA A 104 0.45 17.05 -32.09
CA ALA A 104 0.78 16.25 -33.27
C ALA A 104 2.21 16.53 -33.78
N GLU A 105 2.62 17.81 -33.79
CA GLU A 105 3.97 18.22 -34.19
C GLU A 105 5.06 17.76 -33.21
N ALA A 106 4.71 17.59 -31.93
CA ALA A 106 5.64 17.19 -30.86
C ALA A 106 5.57 15.69 -30.50
N ASP A 107 4.81 14.88 -31.24
CA ASP A 107 4.62 13.45 -30.98
C ASP A 107 4.13 13.16 -29.54
N ILE A 108 3.13 13.92 -29.07
CA ILE A 108 2.53 13.78 -27.73
C ILE A 108 1.07 13.28 -27.86
N PRO A 109 0.70 12.17 -27.20
CA PRO A 109 -0.67 11.68 -27.22
C PRO A 109 -1.60 12.58 -26.40
N ILE A 110 -2.85 12.70 -26.88
CA ILE A 110 -3.94 13.35 -26.16
C ILE A 110 -4.95 12.29 -25.78
N LEU A 111 -5.23 12.18 -24.50
CA LEU A 111 -6.18 11.27 -23.90
C LEU A 111 -7.45 12.03 -23.49
N GLY A 112 -8.54 11.30 -23.31
CA GLY A 112 -9.83 11.84 -22.91
C GLY A 112 -10.51 10.99 -21.85
N THR A 113 -11.37 11.60 -21.06
CA THR A 113 -12.26 10.89 -20.14
C THR A 113 -13.56 11.65 -19.92
N HIS A 114 -14.65 10.91 -19.68
CA HIS A 114 -15.95 11.46 -19.28
C HIS A 114 -15.95 11.93 -17.81
N GLN A 115 -14.95 11.52 -17.03
CA GLN A 115 -14.86 11.85 -15.62
C GLN A 115 -14.54 13.33 -15.39
N THR A 116 -14.90 13.85 -14.23
CA THR A 116 -14.47 15.17 -13.77
C THR A 116 -12.95 15.21 -13.57
N SER A 117 -12.35 16.41 -13.62
CA SER A 117 -10.91 16.60 -13.41
C SER A 117 -10.44 15.97 -12.10
N SER A 118 -11.13 16.21 -10.99
CA SER A 118 -10.76 15.65 -9.69
C SER A 118 -10.75 14.13 -9.70
N ARG A 119 -11.79 13.49 -10.26
CA ARG A 119 -11.87 12.02 -10.31
C ARG A 119 -10.82 11.41 -11.24
N ALA A 120 -10.54 12.06 -12.37
CA ALA A 120 -9.49 11.64 -13.29
C ALA A 120 -8.10 11.74 -12.62
N ILE A 121 -7.81 12.84 -11.92
CA ILE A 121 -6.58 13.01 -11.14
C ILE A 121 -6.45 11.91 -10.10
N SER A 122 -7.44 11.71 -9.23
CA SER A 122 -7.38 10.68 -8.20
C SER A 122 -7.11 9.29 -8.76
N ASN A 123 -7.78 8.91 -9.86
CA ASN A 123 -7.58 7.60 -10.47
C ASN A 123 -6.17 7.44 -11.07
N MET A 124 -5.66 8.47 -11.75
CA MET A 124 -4.30 8.45 -12.29
C MET A 124 -3.24 8.42 -11.18
N THR A 125 -3.38 9.27 -10.16
CA THR A 125 -2.47 9.33 -9.02
C THR A 125 -2.46 8.02 -8.25
N ASN A 126 -3.60 7.40 -7.97
CA ASN A 126 -3.66 6.11 -7.27
C ASN A 126 -2.94 4.99 -8.04
N TYR A 127 -3.10 4.97 -9.37
CA TYR A 127 -2.42 3.99 -10.20
C TYR A 127 -0.90 4.23 -10.27
N LEU A 128 -0.50 5.49 -10.50
CA LEU A 128 0.91 5.86 -10.61
C LEU A 128 1.66 5.69 -9.31
N THR A 129 1.07 6.09 -8.17
CA THR A 129 1.69 5.96 -6.85
C THR A 129 2.05 4.50 -6.58
N ARG A 130 1.13 3.55 -6.80
CA ARG A 130 1.41 2.11 -6.64
C ARG A 130 2.54 1.59 -7.54
N ARG A 131 2.64 2.12 -8.76
CA ARG A 131 3.59 1.64 -9.77
C ARG A 131 4.97 2.27 -9.66
N LEU A 132 5.05 3.51 -9.18
CA LEU A 132 6.26 4.33 -9.10
C LEU A 132 6.76 4.49 -7.66
N ALA A 133 6.08 3.91 -6.65
CA ALA A 133 6.52 4.00 -5.26
C ALA A 133 7.90 3.37 -5.06
N ASP A 134 8.70 4.03 -4.22
CA ASP A 134 10.00 3.53 -3.81
C ASP A 134 9.85 2.26 -2.99
N ARG A 135 10.57 1.21 -3.40
CA ARG A 135 10.49 -0.12 -2.78
C ARG A 135 11.67 -0.36 -1.87
N GLN A 136 11.38 -0.74 -0.63
CA GLN A 136 12.37 -1.24 0.33
C GLN A 136 12.23 -2.76 0.45
N SER A 137 13.34 -3.47 0.64
CA SER A 137 13.29 -4.91 0.94
C SER A 137 13.46 -5.14 2.43
N ILE A 138 12.59 -5.95 3.02
CA ILE A 138 12.63 -6.37 4.42
C ILE A 138 12.75 -7.90 4.47
N HIS A 139 13.57 -8.41 5.38
CA HIS A 139 13.65 -9.84 5.65
C HIS A 139 12.52 -10.29 6.58
N GLY A 140 11.76 -11.30 6.18
CA GLY A 140 10.61 -11.80 6.93
C GLY A 140 9.61 -12.52 6.03
N GLU A 141 8.51 -12.93 6.65
CA GLU A 141 7.37 -13.58 5.99
C GLU A 141 6.19 -12.62 6.00
N LEU A 142 5.48 -12.47 4.89
CA LEU A 142 4.20 -11.77 4.86
C LEU A 142 3.09 -12.78 4.60
N VAL A 143 2.14 -12.85 5.53
CA VAL A 143 1.01 -13.78 5.49
C VAL A 143 -0.27 -13.00 5.79
N ASP A 144 -1.30 -13.22 4.97
CA ASP A 144 -2.66 -12.76 5.27
C ASP A 144 -3.33 -13.77 6.21
N ILE A 145 -3.69 -13.30 7.41
CA ILE A 145 -4.35 -14.10 8.44
C ILE A 145 -5.76 -13.54 8.65
N ASN A 146 -6.76 -14.22 8.09
CA ASN A 146 -8.16 -13.80 8.16
C ASN A 146 -8.40 -12.34 7.70
N GLY A 147 -7.71 -11.88 6.65
CA GLY A 147 -7.84 -10.51 6.14
C GLY A 147 -6.97 -9.47 6.85
N ILE A 148 -6.01 -9.90 7.67
CA ILE A 148 -5.03 -9.03 8.35
C ILE A 148 -3.67 -9.39 7.79
N GLY A 149 -2.98 -8.44 7.18
CA GLY A 149 -1.64 -8.65 6.68
C GLY A 149 -0.62 -8.61 7.81
N VAL A 150 -0.02 -9.77 8.10
CA VAL A 150 0.93 -9.95 9.21
C VAL A 150 2.34 -10.15 8.66
N LEU A 151 3.23 -9.21 8.97
CA LEU A 151 4.66 -9.34 8.70
C LEU A 151 5.35 -10.02 9.88
N ILE A 152 5.79 -11.25 9.68
CA ILE A 152 6.53 -12.04 10.66
C ILE A 152 8.03 -11.79 10.46
N THR A 153 8.67 -11.20 11.46
CA THR A 153 10.11 -10.92 11.47
C THR A 153 10.79 -11.70 12.59
N GLY A 154 12.12 -11.71 12.61
CA GLY A 154 12.91 -12.43 13.61
C GLY A 154 14.21 -12.94 13.02
N ASP A 155 15.07 -13.48 13.88
CA ASP A 155 16.41 -13.95 13.48
C ASP A 155 16.35 -15.10 12.46
N SER A 156 17.47 -15.31 11.76
CA SER A 156 17.60 -16.44 10.83
C SER A 156 17.50 -17.77 11.58
N GLY A 157 16.68 -18.69 11.09
CA GLY A 157 16.50 -20.01 11.70
C GLY A 157 15.60 -20.06 12.94
N VAL A 158 14.94 -18.95 13.29
CA VAL A 158 13.96 -18.92 14.40
C VAL A 158 12.66 -19.68 14.08
N GLY A 159 12.46 -20.08 12.82
CA GLY A 159 11.31 -20.86 12.36
C GLY A 159 10.22 -20.05 11.63
N LYS A 160 10.60 -18.94 10.97
CA LYS A 160 9.64 -18.06 10.27
C LYS A 160 8.91 -18.79 9.13
N SER A 161 9.66 -19.35 8.18
CA SER A 161 9.10 -20.07 7.01
C SER A 161 8.30 -21.31 7.42
N GLU A 162 8.76 -22.07 8.42
CA GLU A 162 7.98 -23.21 8.95
C GLU A 162 6.66 -22.77 9.59
N THR A 163 6.66 -21.63 10.29
CA THR A 163 5.45 -21.05 10.86
C THR A 163 4.50 -20.52 9.78
N ALA A 164 5.03 -19.85 8.76
CA ALA A 164 4.26 -19.38 7.61
C ALA A 164 3.62 -20.55 6.85
N LEU A 165 4.36 -21.64 6.64
CA LEU A 165 3.83 -22.86 6.01
C LEU A 165 2.71 -23.51 6.84
N GLU A 166 2.85 -23.52 8.17
CA GLU A 166 1.78 -24.03 9.04
C GLU A 166 0.53 -23.14 8.97
N LEU A 167 0.69 -21.82 8.93
CA LEU A 167 -0.43 -20.88 8.74
C LEU A 167 -1.13 -21.12 7.40
N VAL A 168 -0.39 -21.33 6.31
CA VAL A 168 -0.96 -21.69 5.01
C VAL A 168 -1.78 -22.97 5.09
N ARG A 169 -1.27 -24.00 5.77
CA ARG A 169 -2.01 -25.27 5.98
C ARG A 169 -3.30 -25.10 6.77
N ARG A 170 -3.40 -24.04 7.60
CA ARG A 170 -4.60 -23.68 8.37
C ARG A 170 -5.60 -22.84 7.56
N GLY A 171 -5.28 -22.52 6.31
CA GLY A 171 -6.16 -21.79 5.39
C GLY A 171 -5.81 -20.31 5.21
N HIS A 172 -4.68 -19.85 5.76
CA HIS A 172 -4.15 -18.50 5.55
C HIS A 172 -3.37 -18.43 4.24
N ARG A 173 -3.00 -17.21 3.82
CA ARG A 173 -2.45 -16.98 2.47
C ARG A 173 -1.05 -16.42 2.54
N LEU A 174 -0.11 -17.08 1.87
CA LEU A 174 1.26 -16.58 1.74
C LEU A 174 1.29 -15.42 0.74
N VAL A 175 1.90 -14.30 1.15
CA VAL A 175 2.17 -13.17 0.27
C VAL A 175 3.64 -13.17 -0.17
N ALA A 176 4.56 -13.39 0.76
CA ALA A 176 6.01 -13.43 0.51
C ALA A 176 6.76 -14.24 1.58
N ASP A 177 7.82 -14.94 1.17
CA ASP A 177 8.77 -15.67 2.04
C ASP A 177 10.18 -15.10 1.87
N ASP A 178 10.96 -15.11 2.95
CA ASP A 178 12.33 -14.59 3.11
C ASP A 178 12.52 -13.08 2.85
N ARG A 179 12.08 -12.57 1.70
CA ARG A 179 12.18 -11.17 1.30
C ARG A 179 10.83 -10.61 0.91
N VAL A 180 10.46 -9.52 1.57
CA VAL A 180 9.25 -8.75 1.29
C VAL A 180 9.67 -7.41 0.68
N GLU A 181 9.23 -7.13 -0.54
CA GLU A 181 9.27 -5.78 -1.10
C GLU A 181 8.11 -4.99 -0.53
N VAL A 182 8.43 -3.93 0.21
CA VAL A 182 7.46 -3.03 0.84
C VAL A 182 7.50 -1.66 0.18
N TYR A 183 6.33 -1.03 0.09
CA TYR A 183 6.19 0.36 -0.32
C TYR A 183 5.05 1.05 0.43
N ALA A 184 5.22 2.31 0.79
CA ALA A 184 4.13 3.15 1.29
C ALA A 184 3.19 3.54 0.14
N LEU A 185 1.90 3.23 0.28
CA LEU A 185 0.87 3.66 -0.66
C LEU A 185 0.40 5.09 -0.36
N ASP A 186 0.31 5.39 0.92
CA ASP A 186 0.00 6.70 1.51
C ASP A 186 0.64 6.78 2.90
N GLU A 187 0.36 7.83 3.66
CA GLU A 187 0.94 8.07 4.99
C GLU A 187 0.53 7.02 6.05
N GLN A 188 -0.48 6.19 5.77
CA GLN A 188 -1.05 5.24 6.72
C GLN A 188 -0.96 3.78 6.25
N THR A 189 -0.80 3.56 4.96
CA THR A 189 -0.91 2.23 4.35
C THR A 189 0.44 1.77 3.81
N LEU A 190 1.01 0.76 4.46
CA LEU A 190 2.18 0.03 3.97
C LEU A 190 1.71 -1.21 3.21
N VAL A 191 2.24 -1.45 2.01
CA VAL A 191 1.92 -2.63 1.19
C VAL A 191 3.17 -3.48 1.03
N GLY A 192 3.02 -4.80 1.17
CA GLY A 192 4.08 -5.77 0.95
C GLY A 192 3.74 -6.77 -0.16
N GLN A 193 4.78 -7.26 -0.83
CA GLN A 193 4.68 -8.29 -1.87
C GLN A 193 6.01 -9.04 -2.03
N ALA A 194 5.95 -10.24 -2.63
CA ALA A 194 7.17 -10.96 -2.99
C ALA A 194 7.91 -10.26 -4.15
N PRO A 195 9.26 -10.29 -4.18
CA PRO A 195 10.02 -10.06 -5.40
C PRO A 195 9.55 -11.01 -6.51
N ALA A 196 9.51 -10.53 -7.76
CA ALA A 196 8.95 -11.31 -8.87
C ALA A 196 9.58 -12.71 -9.05
N ILE A 197 10.88 -12.85 -8.75
CA ILE A 197 11.62 -14.12 -8.84
C ILE A 197 11.29 -15.10 -7.72
N LEU A 198 10.80 -14.61 -6.57
CA LEU A 198 10.45 -15.42 -5.39
C LEU A 198 8.95 -15.65 -5.26
N ASN A 199 8.16 -15.23 -6.25
CA ASN A 199 6.71 -15.27 -6.15
C ASN A 199 6.21 -16.71 -5.96
N HIS A 200 5.44 -16.93 -4.88
CA HIS A 200 4.88 -18.24 -4.45
C HIS A 200 5.90 -19.28 -3.99
N LEU A 201 7.20 -18.96 -4.02
CA LEU A 201 8.25 -19.87 -3.61
C LEU A 201 8.55 -19.71 -2.12
N MET A 202 8.95 -20.81 -1.49
CA MET A 202 9.35 -20.85 -0.08
C MET A 202 10.50 -21.83 0.10
N GLU A 203 11.54 -21.47 0.86
CA GLU A 203 12.61 -22.40 1.24
C GLU A 203 12.31 -23.09 2.56
N ILE A 204 12.28 -24.43 2.56
CA ILE A 204 12.17 -25.22 3.80
C ILE A 204 13.45 -26.00 4.04
N ARG A 205 14.06 -25.80 5.20
CA ARG A 205 15.31 -26.49 5.57
C ARG A 205 15.10 -28.00 5.59
N GLY A 206 16.00 -28.71 4.92
CA GLY A 206 15.96 -30.17 4.78
C GLY A 206 15.03 -30.70 3.69
N ILE A 207 14.19 -29.85 3.09
CA ILE A 207 13.33 -30.20 1.94
C ILE A 207 13.82 -29.51 0.66
N GLY A 208 14.17 -28.22 0.75
CA GLY A 208 14.51 -27.37 -0.38
C GLY A 208 13.40 -26.36 -0.70
N ILE A 209 13.45 -25.81 -1.91
CA ILE A 209 12.48 -24.81 -2.39
C ILE A 209 11.19 -25.53 -2.81
N ILE A 210 10.05 -25.02 -2.35
CA ILE A 210 8.72 -25.47 -2.73
C ILE A 210 7.93 -24.33 -3.38
N ASP A 211 6.95 -24.68 -4.21
CA ASP A 211 5.94 -23.76 -4.73
C ASP A 211 4.63 -23.96 -3.96
N VAL A 212 4.25 -22.94 -3.19
CA VAL A 212 3.06 -22.97 -2.32
C VAL A 212 1.76 -22.97 -3.13
N MET A 213 1.72 -22.28 -4.27
CA MET A 213 0.54 -22.28 -5.15
C MET A 213 0.31 -23.68 -5.74
N THR A 214 1.37 -24.34 -6.19
CA THR A 214 1.27 -25.69 -6.77
C THR A 214 0.83 -26.73 -5.74
N LEU A 215 1.31 -26.62 -4.49
CA LEU A 215 1.02 -27.61 -3.44
C LEU A 215 -0.31 -27.39 -2.72
N TYR A 216 -0.73 -26.14 -2.51
CA TYR A 216 -1.90 -25.80 -1.68
C TYR A 216 -3.00 -25.04 -2.46
N GLY A 217 -2.78 -24.77 -3.74
CA GLY A 217 -3.75 -24.15 -4.64
C GLY A 217 -3.70 -22.62 -4.64
N THR A 218 -4.47 -22.03 -5.55
CA THR A 218 -4.52 -20.57 -5.75
C THR A 218 -5.06 -19.81 -4.55
N ALA A 219 -5.87 -20.46 -3.71
CA ALA A 219 -6.42 -19.86 -2.49
C ALA A 219 -5.37 -19.68 -1.39
N ALA A 220 -4.23 -20.37 -1.46
CA ALA A 220 -3.17 -20.36 -0.44
C ALA A 220 -2.14 -19.23 -0.63
N VAL A 221 -2.27 -18.42 -1.68
CA VAL A 221 -1.32 -17.37 -2.02
C VAL A 221 -2.03 -16.07 -2.37
N MET A 222 -1.34 -14.95 -2.16
CA MET A 222 -1.82 -13.62 -2.53
C MET A 222 -0.66 -12.80 -3.15
N PRO A 223 -0.89 -12.04 -4.24
CA PRO A 223 0.20 -11.30 -4.89
C PRO A 223 0.78 -10.15 -4.06
N SER A 224 -0.04 -9.51 -3.23
CA SER A 224 0.34 -8.38 -2.38
C SER A 224 -0.73 -8.17 -1.31
N ASP A 225 -0.35 -7.66 -0.15
CA ASP A 225 -1.28 -7.31 0.92
C ASP A 225 -0.82 -6.05 1.67
N SER A 226 -1.72 -5.40 2.42
CA SER A 226 -1.27 -4.40 3.40
C SER A 226 -0.46 -5.05 4.51
N ILE A 227 0.35 -4.28 5.22
CA ILE A 227 1.04 -4.73 6.43
C ILE A 227 0.40 -4.00 7.59
N ASP A 228 -0.59 -4.65 8.21
CA ASP A 228 -1.39 -4.05 9.28
C ASP A 228 -0.77 -4.29 10.66
N PHE A 229 -0.01 -5.38 10.80
CA PHE A 229 0.53 -5.85 12.07
C PHE A 229 1.86 -6.55 11.89
N ILE A 230 2.81 -6.31 12.80
CA ILE A 230 4.12 -6.95 12.80
C ILE A 230 4.21 -7.89 13.99
N VAL A 231 4.61 -9.12 13.71
CA VAL A 231 5.00 -10.08 14.75
C VAL A 231 6.50 -10.28 14.70
N HIS A 232 7.19 -9.88 15.76
CA HIS A 232 8.61 -10.13 15.92
C HIS A 232 8.84 -11.41 16.73
N LEU A 233 9.40 -12.44 16.10
CA LEU A 233 9.80 -13.66 16.76
C LEU A 233 11.16 -13.45 17.44
N GLU A 234 11.14 -13.43 18.77
CA GLU A 234 12.32 -13.20 19.59
C GLU A 234 12.78 -14.52 20.23
N THR A 235 14.08 -14.80 20.14
CA THR A 235 14.66 -15.98 20.78
C THR A 235 14.58 -15.82 22.30
N TRP A 236 13.95 -16.77 22.99
CA TRP A 236 13.81 -16.68 24.44
C TRP A 236 15.18 -16.71 25.15
N THR A 237 15.42 -15.73 26.02
CA THR A 237 16.55 -15.72 26.96
C THR A 237 16.04 -15.62 28.40
N PRO A 238 16.78 -16.14 29.41
CA PRO A 238 16.37 -16.07 30.82
C PRO A 238 16.15 -14.64 31.33
N ASP A 239 16.87 -13.68 30.73
CA ASP A 239 16.84 -12.26 31.11
C ASP A 239 15.76 -11.46 30.37
N ALA A 240 15.16 -12.02 29.31
CA ALA A 240 14.12 -11.35 28.56
C ALA A 240 12.82 -11.25 29.37
N GLN A 241 12.43 -10.00 29.65
CA GLN A 241 11.14 -9.69 30.24
C GLN A 241 10.10 -9.61 29.13
N PHE A 242 9.30 -10.66 28.99
CA PHE A 242 8.12 -10.62 28.15
C PHE A 242 6.95 -10.09 28.94
N ASP A 243 6.23 -9.17 28.31
CA ASP A 243 5.02 -8.66 28.87
C ASP A 243 3.94 -9.78 28.95
N ARG A 244 3.19 -9.75 30.05
CA ARG A 244 2.21 -10.76 30.44
C ARG A 244 0.78 -10.22 30.42
N LEU A 245 0.61 -8.91 30.29
CA LEU A 245 -0.67 -8.21 30.39
C LEU A 245 -1.08 -7.50 29.09
N GLY A 246 -0.27 -7.59 28.05
CA GLY A 246 -0.51 -7.04 26.73
C GLY A 246 -0.20 -5.55 26.65
N ASP A 247 0.91 -5.06 27.19
CA ASP A 247 1.32 -3.66 27.04
C ASP A 247 1.68 -3.36 25.58
N ARG A 248 0.82 -2.52 25.00
CA ARG A 248 0.47 -2.36 23.58
C ARG A 248 1.34 -1.39 22.80
N GLY A 249 2.56 -1.13 23.27
CA GLY A 249 3.29 0.08 22.90
C GLY A 249 4.21 0.00 21.70
N ASP A 250 4.55 -1.22 21.24
CA ASP A 250 5.59 -1.36 20.25
C ASP A 250 5.04 -1.05 18.85
N HIS A 251 5.74 -0.13 18.20
CA HIS A 251 5.49 0.23 16.82
C HIS A 251 6.79 0.20 16.05
N ARG A 252 6.68 -0.04 14.75
CA ARG A 252 7.79 0.06 13.83
C ARG A 252 7.46 1.03 12.71
N ASP A 253 8.34 2.00 12.52
CA ASP A 253 8.32 2.88 11.35
C ASP A 253 8.96 2.16 10.16
N ILE A 254 8.21 2.05 9.06
CA ILE A 254 8.70 1.58 7.78
C ILE A 254 8.27 2.58 6.72
N GLN A 255 9.25 3.27 6.11
CA GLN A 255 9.03 4.32 5.11
C GLN A 255 8.06 5.43 5.57
N GLY A 256 8.07 5.77 6.87
CA GLY A 256 7.20 6.79 7.46
C GLY A 256 5.81 6.28 7.85
N VAL A 257 5.49 5.02 7.57
CA VAL A 257 4.25 4.37 8.04
C VAL A 257 4.54 3.66 9.36
N VAL A 258 3.79 4.03 10.40
CA VAL A 258 3.92 3.46 11.75
C VAL A 258 3.00 2.24 11.87
N VAL A 259 3.59 1.05 11.99
CA VAL A 259 2.86 -0.21 12.08
C VAL A 259 2.95 -0.79 13.50
N PRO A 260 1.83 -1.22 14.12
CA PRO A 260 1.83 -1.92 15.40
C PRO A 260 2.63 -3.22 15.36
N GLN A 261 3.39 -3.47 16.43
CA GLN A 261 4.27 -4.62 16.57
C GLN A 261 4.03 -5.34 17.91
N VAL A 262 4.16 -6.67 17.90
CA VAL A 262 4.28 -7.48 19.11
C VAL A 262 5.49 -8.39 19.03
N SER A 263 6.17 -8.60 20.16
CA SER A 263 7.27 -9.57 20.27
C SER A 263 6.77 -10.88 20.89
N ILE A 264 7.00 -12.00 20.21
CA ILE A 264 6.60 -13.33 20.66
C ILE A 264 7.84 -14.18 20.96
N PRO A 265 8.00 -14.69 22.20
CA PRO A 265 9.12 -15.55 22.54
C PRO A 265 9.00 -16.92 21.87
N VAL A 266 10.06 -17.30 21.17
CA VAL A 266 10.22 -18.62 20.59
C VAL A 266 10.89 -19.55 21.59
N LYS A 267 10.17 -20.62 21.94
CA LYS A 267 10.64 -21.68 22.82
C LYS A 267 10.20 -23.04 22.26
N THR A 268 11.09 -24.02 22.33
CA THR A 268 10.82 -25.38 21.86
C THR A 268 9.54 -25.94 22.48
N GLY A 269 8.69 -26.54 21.65
CA GLY A 269 7.39 -27.10 22.05
C GLY A 269 6.21 -26.13 21.99
N ARG A 270 6.42 -24.84 21.70
CA ARG A 270 5.32 -23.92 21.39
C ARG A 270 4.93 -24.03 19.92
N ASN A 271 3.63 -24.05 19.65
CA ASN A 271 3.12 -23.87 18.30
C ASN A 271 3.01 -22.36 18.00
N LEU A 272 3.94 -21.84 17.18
CA LEU A 272 3.97 -20.41 16.88
C LEU A 272 2.78 -19.99 16.02
N ALA A 273 2.32 -20.81 15.09
CA ALA A 273 1.20 -20.48 14.22
C ALA A 273 -0.06 -20.13 15.02
N ILE A 274 -0.41 -20.92 16.06
CA ILE A 274 -1.56 -20.63 16.95
C ILE A 274 -1.39 -19.29 17.67
N ILE A 275 -0.19 -18.98 18.13
CA ILE A 275 0.07 -17.75 18.88
C ILE A 275 -0.03 -16.54 17.95
N ILE A 276 0.52 -16.64 16.74
CA ILE A 276 0.42 -15.59 15.72
C ILE A 276 -1.04 -15.39 15.29
N GLU A 277 -1.80 -16.46 15.06
CA GLU A 277 -3.24 -16.36 14.81
C GLU A 277 -3.97 -15.66 15.95
N SER A 278 -3.65 -16.02 17.20
CA SER A 278 -4.26 -15.39 18.38
C SER A 278 -3.90 -13.92 18.48
N ALA A 279 -2.65 -13.55 18.17
CA ALA A 279 -2.19 -12.17 18.17
C ALA A 279 -2.90 -11.35 17.09
N ALA A 280 -3.03 -11.87 15.86
CA ALA A 280 -3.77 -11.22 14.78
C ALA A 280 -5.26 -11.05 15.12
N MET A 281 -5.88 -12.07 15.70
CA MET A 281 -7.28 -12.00 16.13
C MET A 281 -7.48 -11.00 17.28
N ASN A 282 -6.53 -10.91 18.22
CA ASN A 282 -6.54 -9.93 19.29
C ASN A 282 -6.38 -8.51 18.74
N PHE A 283 -5.43 -8.28 17.83
CA PHE A 283 -5.24 -6.99 17.15
C PHE A 283 -6.53 -6.52 16.46
N ARG A 284 -7.24 -7.43 15.77
CA ARG A 284 -8.54 -7.10 15.17
C ARG A 284 -9.60 -6.78 16.21
N ALA A 285 -9.68 -7.55 17.29
CA ALA A 285 -10.62 -7.29 18.37
C ALA A 285 -10.39 -5.89 18.97
N GLU A 286 -9.14 -5.52 19.21
CA GLU A 286 -8.75 -4.21 19.72
C GLU A 286 -9.09 -3.08 18.75
N THR A 287 -8.83 -3.27 17.45
CA THR A 287 -9.22 -2.31 16.39
C THR A 287 -10.75 -2.12 16.32
N MET A 288 -11.52 -3.11 16.76
CA MET A 288 -12.98 -3.05 16.89
C MET A 288 -13.45 -2.51 18.26
N GLY A 289 -12.53 -2.14 19.15
CA GLY A 289 -12.81 -1.59 20.48
C GLY A 289 -13.02 -2.63 21.59
N TYR A 290 -12.65 -3.89 21.36
CA TYR A 290 -12.70 -4.95 22.39
C TYR A 290 -11.34 -5.16 23.03
N ASP A 291 -11.24 -4.82 24.31
CA ASP A 291 -10.02 -4.95 25.11
C ASP A 291 -10.16 -6.06 26.16
N ALA A 292 -9.41 -7.15 25.98
CA ALA A 292 -9.38 -8.26 26.93
C ALA A 292 -8.73 -7.92 28.28
N THR A 293 -7.73 -7.03 28.29
CA THR A 293 -7.04 -6.56 29.49
C THR A 293 -7.95 -5.66 30.31
N GLU A 294 -8.66 -4.72 29.68
CA GLU A 294 -9.68 -3.91 30.36
C GLU A 294 -10.81 -4.78 30.92
N THR A 295 -11.22 -5.80 30.17
CA THR A 295 -12.22 -6.77 30.62
C THR A 295 -11.71 -7.56 31.85
N PHE A 296 -10.45 -7.97 31.84
CA PHE A 296 -9.82 -8.65 32.97
C PHE A 296 -9.76 -7.74 34.20
N ASP A 297 -9.32 -6.49 34.04
CA ASP A 297 -9.25 -5.51 35.14
C ASP A 297 -10.62 -5.24 35.74
N ARG A 298 -11.66 -5.11 34.91
CA ARG A 298 -13.05 -4.96 35.34
C ARG A 298 -13.52 -6.17 36.15
N ASN A 299 -13.18 -7.38 35.69
CA ASN A 299 -13.53 -8.62 36.36
C ASN A 299 -12.78 -8.78 37.69
N LEU A 300 -11.49 -8.43 37.72
CA LEU A 300 -10.64 -8.49 38.91
C LEU A 300 -11.13 -7.53 39.98
N ASN A 301 -11.40 -6.27 39.61
CA ASN A 301 -11.96 -5.26 40.51
C ASN A 301 -13.33 -5.71 41.08
N SER A 302 -14.17 -6.30 40.22
CA SER A 302 -15.46 -6.87 40.64
C SER A 302 -15.31 -8.07 41.58
N LEU A 303 -14.27 -8.88 41.42
CA LEU A 303 -13.95 -10.01 42.31
C LEU A 303 -13.44 -9.52 43.66
N ILE A 304 -12.51 -8.55 43.66
CA ILE A 304 -11.97 -7.93 44.89
C ILE A 304 -13.09 -7.31 45.72
N LYS A 305 -14.00 -6.57 45.07
CA LYS A 305 -15.16 -5.98 45.75
C LYS A 305 -16.06 -7.02 46.41
N ARG A 306 -16.42 -8.09 45.67
CA ARG A 306 -17.24 -9.20 46.19
C ARG A 306 -16.59 -9.93 47.35
N ASN A 307 -15.27 -10.16 47.29
CA ASN A 307 -14.55 -10.82 48.38
C ASN A 307 -14.51 -9.92 49.63
N SER A 308 -14.31 -8.62 49.46
CA SER A 308 -14.31 -7.64 50.56
C SER A 308 -15.67 -7.54 51.27
N GLU A 309 -16.77 -7.57 50.51
CA GLU A 309 -18.15 -7.61 51.04
C GLU A 309 -18.47 -8.92 51.78
N ARG A 310 -17.87 -10.04 51.35
CA ARG A 310 -18.06 -11.35 51.99
C ARG A 310 -17.31 -11.45 53.31
N ASP A 311 -16.11 -10.89 53.38
CA ASP A 311 -15.29 -10.87 54.60
C ASP A 311 -15.84 -9.90 55.65
N THR A 312 -16.47 -8.80 55.23
CA THR A 312 -17.17 -7.88 56.16
C THR A 312 -18.43 -8.52 56.75
N LYS A 313 -19.22 -9.27 55.96
CA LYS A 313 -20.39 -10.02 56.49
C LYS A 313 -19.99 -11.10 57.50
N LYS A 314 -18.92 -11.85 57.22
CA LYS A 314 -18.40 -12.87 58.16
C LYS A 314 -17.93 -12.29 59.50
N LYS A 315 -17.43 -11.05 59.51
CA LYS A 315 -17.03 -10.35 60.75
C LYS A 315 -18.19 -9.77 61.55
N HIS A 316 -19.39 -9.67 60.97
CA HIS A 316 -20.60 -9.23 61.69
C HIS A 316 -21.46 -10.41 62.18
N GLU A 317 -21.17 -11.62 61.73
CA GLU A 317 -21.83 -12.87 62.17
C GLU A 317 -21.04 -13.64 63.25
N GLN A 318 -19.88 -13.10 63.68
CA GLN A 318 -19.10 -13.56 64.84
C GLN A 318 -19.19 -12.54 65.98
#